data_AF-W8VNH8-F1
#
_entry.id   AF-W8VNH8-F1
#
_cell.length_a   1.000
_cell.length_b   1.000
_cell.length_c   1.000
_cell.angle_alpha   90.00
_cell.angle_beta   90.00
_cell.angle_gamma   90.00
#
_symmetry.space_group_name_H-M   'P 1'
#
loop_
_entity.id
_entity.type
_entity.pdbx_description
1 polymer ?
#
loop_
_entity_poly.entity_id
_entity_poly.type
_entity_poly.pdbx_seq_one_letter_code
_entity_poly.pdbx_strand_id
1 'polypeptide(L)'
;MFLFLSFLLLSCDQDQKKEPTPKPVNLAEIPFDTPRLTLVGNAASVTSSWEEYTAFQTAFENYDHSLEATGRLALAVKNMRDNLRPEFENQPIRSRLLVLESRVKSYESFLQYTTKTADQYEDYFNAIVTAQDNLTAQLNEKFEFERIEQELIEELKTDLRDLNAVPSDSLR
;
A
#
# COMPACT_ATOMS: atom_id res chain seq x y z
N MET A 1 58.04 -19.96 46.90
CA MET A 1 57.54 -18.58 47.05
C MET A 1 57.37 -18.03 45.64
N PHE A 2 56.18 -18.24 45.08
CA PHE A 2 55.85 -17.96 43.68
C PHE A 2 55.82 -16.45 43.46
N LEU A 3 56.59 -15.99 42.46
CA LEU A 3 56.68 -14.61 42.04
C LEU A 3 55.32 -14.17 41.48
N PHE A 4 54.55 -13.52 42.35
CA PHE A 4 53.47 -12.61 42.00
C PHE A 4 54.01 -11.50 41.08
N LEU A 5 53.13 -10.92 40.28
CA LEU A 5 53.33 -9.81 39.35
C LEU A 5 53.98 -10.18 38.01
N SER A 6 53.12 -10.42 37.02
CA SER A 6 53.13 -9.65 35.77
C SER A 6 51.81 -9.87 35.01
N PHE A 7 50.69 -9.55 35.66
CA PHE A 7 49.47 -9.19 34.95
C PHE A 7 49.72 -7.84 34.29
N LEU A 8 50.32 -7.85 33.10
CA LEU A 8 50.28 -6.74 32.16
C LEU A 8 48.83 -6.62 31.69
N LEU A 9 47.99 -6.04 32.55
CA LEU A 9 46.73 -5.45 32.17
C LEU A 9 47.09 -4.27 31.26
N LEU A 10 47.13 -4.56 29.95
CA LEU A 10 46.94 -3.56 28.92
C LEU A 10 45.60 -2.88 29.20
N SER A 11 45.66 -1.78 29.94
CA SER A 11 44.61 -0.80 30.08
C SER A 11 44.38 -0.20 28.69
N CYS A 12 43.57 -0.86 27.87
CA CYS A 12 42.85 -0.20 26.80
C CYS A 12 41.83 0.71 27.48
N ASP A 13 42.26 1.93 27.79
CA ASP A 13 41.34 3.04 27.97
C ASP A 13 40.73 3.30 26.59
N GLN A 14 39.67 2.53 26.27
CA GLN A 14 38.79 2.89 25.18
C GLN A 14 38.05 4.13 25.66
N ASP A 15 38.64 5.28 25.38
CA ASP A 15 37.91 6.52 25.19
C ASP A 15 36.72 6.20 24.29
N GLN A 16 35.59 5.90 24.92
CA GLN A 16 34.30 5.83 24.27
C GLN A 16 34.04 7.26 23.83
N LYS A 17 34.51 7.62 22.63
CA LYS A 17 33.91 8.68 21.84
C LYS A 17 32.43 8.38 21.87
N LYS A 18 31.68 9.11 22.71
CA LYS A 18 30.22 9.14 22.66
C LYS A 18 29.91 9.51 21.22
N GLU A 19 29.50 8.52 20.43
CA GLU A 19 28.90 8.80 19.14
C GLU A 19 27.77 9.81 19.42
N PRO A 20 27.70 10.91 18.66
CA PRO A 20 26.65 11.88 18.87
C PRO A 20 25.32 11.14 18.75
N THR A 21 24.53 11.13 19.84
CA THR A 21 23.19 10.57 19.82
C THR A 21 22.46 11.23 18.65
N PRO A 22 21.97 10.47 17.66
CA PRO A 22 21.29 11.07 16.51
C PRO A 22 20.16 11.95 17.04
N LYS A 23 20.13 13.21 16.59
CA LYS A 23 19.00 14.08 16.93
C LYS A 23 17.73 13.43 16.37
N PRO A 24 16.63 13.40 17.14
CA PRO A 24 15.36 12.91 16.63
C PRO A 24 14.98 13.70 15.39
N VAL A 25 14.67 12.98 14.30
CA VAL A 25 14.21 13.59 13.03
C VAL A 25 12.80 14.14 13.25
N ASN A 26 12.58 15.40 12.85
CA ASN A 26 11.24 15.97 12.85
C ASN A 26 10.48 15.48 11.61
N LEU A 27 9.61 14.48 11.77
CA LEU A 27 8.87 13.89 10.65
C LEU A 27 7.95 14.91 9.95
N ALA A 28 7.50 15.97 10.64
CA ALA A 28 6.67 17.01 10.05
C ALA A 28 7.41 17.90 9.03
N GLU A 29 8.75 17.87 9.01
CA GLU A 29 9.58 18.62 8.06
C GLU A 29 9.98 17.82 6.82
N ILE A 30 9.64 16.52 6.78
CA ILE A 30 9.97 15.65 5.66
C ILE A 30 8.95 15.86 4.53
N PRO A 31 9.39 16.07 3.27
CA PRO A 31 8.50 16.29 2.13
C PRO A 31 7.95 14.95 1.61
N PHE A 32 7.09 14.30 2.38
CA PHE A 32 6.48 13.04 1.98
C PHE A 32 5.64 13.17 0.70
N ASP A 33 5.67 12.12 -0.12
CA ASP A 33 4.80 12.02 -1.30
C ASP A 33 3.32 11.96 -0.87
N THR A 34 2.45 12.44 -1.74
CA THR A 34 1.00 12.26 -1.63
C THR A 34 0.49 11.35 -2.74
N PRO A 35 -0.60 10.60 -2.52
CA PRO A 35 -1.23 9.81 -3.58
C PRO A 35 -1.50 10.65 -4.83
N ARG A 36 -1.20 10.10 -6.00
CA ARG A 36 -1.34 10.79 -7.30
C ARG A 36 -2.55 10.31 -8.07
N LEU A 37 -3.07 9.12 -7.73
CA LEU A 37 -4.21 8.53 -8.42
C LEU A 37 -5.47 8.67 -7.58
N THR A 38 -6.57 8.99 -8.27
CA THR A 38 -7.92 9.04 -7.69
C THR A 38 -8.81 7.98 -8.31
N LEU A 39 -9.79 7.50 -7.55
CA LEU A 39 -10.84 6.65 -8.09
C LEU A 39 -11.72 7.45 -9.06
N VAL A 40 -12.18 6.81 -10.14
CA VAL A 40 -13.04 7.43 -11.15
C VAL A 40 -14.23 6.54 -11.49
N GLY A 41 -15.31 7.15 -12.00
CA GLY A 41 -16.49 6.43 -12.51
C GLY A 41 -17.07 5.42 -11.51
N ASN A 42 -17.30 4.19 -11.99
CA ASN A 42 -17.86 3.10 -11.17
C ASN A 42 -16.94 2.71 -10.01
N ALA A 43 -15.62 2.83 -10.17
CA ALA A 43 -14.69 2.58 -9.08
C ALA A 43 -14.94 3.51 -7.91
N ALA A 44 -15.06 4.81 -8.17
CA ALA A 44 -15.39 5.79 -7.13
C ALA A 44 -16.75 5.49 -6.46
N SER A 45 -17.79 5.22 -7.27
CA SER A 45 -19.15 5.00 -6.77
C SER A 45 -19.31 3.72 -5.95
N VAL A 46 -18.67 2.62 -6.36
CA VAL A 46 -18.78 1.35 -5.63
C VAL A 46 -17.92 1.40 -4.38
N THR A 47 -16.70 1.93 -4.48
CA THR A 47 -15.80 2.03 -3.33
C THR A 47 -16.29 3.01 -2.26
N SER A 48 -17.07 4.04 -2.59
CA SER A 48 -17.62 4.96 -1.59
C SER A 48 -18.63 4.31 -0.63
N SER A 49 -19.16 3.13 -0.98
CA SER A 49 -20.01 2.32 -0.09
C SER A 49 -19.25 1.18 0.59
N TRP A 50 -17.93 1.11 0.40
CA TRP A 50 -17.05 0.17 1.10
C TRP A 50 -16.51 0.84 2.37
N GLU A 51 -17.07 0.46 3.51
CA GLU A 51 -16.77 1.08 4.81
C GLU A 51 -15.28 0.98 5.16
N GLU A 52 -14.67 -0.18 4.98
CA GLU A 52 -13.26 -0.40 5.32
C GLU A 52 -12.33 0.45 4.47
N TYR A 53 -12.65 0.68 3.20
CA TYR A 53 -11.88 1.59 2.35
C TYR A 53 -12.02 3.04 2.80
N THR A 54 -13.23 3.46 3.15
CA THR A 54 -13.48 4.82 3.64
C THR A 54 -12.76 5.08 4.96
N ALA A 55 -12.77 4.10 5.86
CA ALA A 55 -12.02 4.14 7.11
C ALA A 55 -10.50 4.21 6.87
N PHE A 56 -9.98 3.44 5.90
CA PHE A 56 -8.58 3.54 5.49
C PHE A 56 -8.23 4.92 4.93
N GLN A 57 -9.01 5.47 3.99
CA GLN A 57 -8.76 6.79 3.43
C GLN A 57 -8.76 7.86 4.51
N THR A 58 -9.73 7.83 5.42
CA THR A 58 -9.79 8.77 6.55
C THR A 58 -8.55 8.67 7.44
N ALA A 59 -8.09 7.45 7.74
CA ALA A 59 -6.87 7.24 8.53
C ALA A 59 -5.61 7.71 7.80
N PHE A 60 -5.57 7.56 6.48
CA PHE A 60 -4.45 7.97 5.63
C PHE A 60 -4.38 9.49 5.46
N GLU A 61 -5.52 10.16 5.24
CA GLU A 61 -5.61 11.62 5.11
C GLU A 61 -5.23 12.36 6.41
N ASN A 62 -5.53 11.78 7.57
CA ASN A 62 -5.23 12.35 8.88
C ASN A 62 -3.95 11.77 9.52
N TYR A 63 -3.07 11.19 8.69
CA TYR A 63 -1.90 10.48 9.17
C TYR A 63 -0.81 11.42 9.69
N ASP A 64 -0.32 11.19 10.91
CA ASP A 64 0.66 12.04 11.60
C ASP A 64 2.06 11.38 11.73
N HIS A 65 2.28 10.26 11.05
CA HIS A 65 3.51 9.45 11.11
C HIS A 65 3.89 8.94 12.50
N SER A 66 2.99 9.01 13.49
CA SER A 66 3.21 8.40 14.80
C SER A 66 3.10 6.87 14.72
N LEU A 67 3.75 6.17 15.66
CA LEU A 67 3.64 4.72 15.76
C LEU A 67 2.17 4.27 15.93
N GLU A 68 1.40 5.00 16.73
CA GLU A 68 -0.02 4.72 16.98
C GLU A 68 -0.86 4.90 15.71
N ALA A 69 -0.69 6.01 14.98
CA ALA A 69 -1.37 6.21 13.71
C ALA A 69 -0.98 5.15 12.68
N THR A 70 0.28 4.69 12.69
CA THR A 70 0.75 3.64 11.77
C THR A 70 0.10 2.30 12.08
N GLY A 71 -0.03 1.96 13.36
CA GLY A 71 -0.78 0.77 13.79
C GLY A 71 -2.26 0.84 13.38
N ARG A 72 -2.91 2.01 13.52
CA ARG A 72 -4.28 2.24 13.03
C ARG A 72 -4.38 2.05 11.51
N LEU A 73 -3.41 2.59 10.76
CA LEU A 73 -3.36 2.46 9.31
C LEU A 73 -3.16 0.99 8.88
N ALA A 74 -2.26 0.26 9.55
CA ALA A 74 -2.03 -1.15 9.30
C ALA A 74 -3.29 -2.00 9.54
N LEU A 75 -4.01 -1.70 10.64
CA LEU A 75 -5.28 -2.34 10.95
C LEU A 75 -6.35 -2.02 9.90
N ALA A 76 -6.44 -0.77 9.44
CA ALA A 76 -7.39 -0.38 8.40
C ALA A 76 -7.15 -1.13 7.08
N VAL A 77 -5.88 -1.29 6.66
CA VAL A 77 -5.55 -2.09 5.47
C VAL A 77 -5.88 -3.57 5.66
N LYS A 78 -5.57 -4.13 6.83
CA LYS A 78 -5.95 -5.51 7.17
C LYS A 78 -7.47 -5.69 7.09
N ASN A 79 -8.24 -4.74 7.61
CA ASN A 79 -9.70 -4.79 7.58
C ASN A 79 -10.25 -4.74 6.15
N MET A 80 -9.69 -3.89 5.27
CA MET A 80 -10.02 -3.92 3.84
C MET A 80 -9.77 -5.30 3.24
N ARG A 81 -8.61 -5.91 3.53
CA ARG A 81 -8.25 -7.21 2.98
C ARG A 81 -9.16 -8.35 3.47
N ASP A 82 -9.49 -8.34 4.76
CA ASP A 82 -10.27 -9.40 5.40
C ASP A 82 -11.77 -9.27 5.08
N ASN A 83 -12.25 -8.05 4.84
CA ASN A 83 -13.64 -7.74 4.46
C ASN A 83 -13.72 -7.20 3.03
N LEU A 84 -13.01 -7.86 2.11
CA LEU A 84 -13.05 -7.49 0.70
C LEU A 84 -14.45 -7.77 0.14
N ARG A 85 -15.05 -6.77 -0.50
CA ARG A 85 -16.39 -6.93 -1.06
C ARG A 85 -16.39 -7.84 -2.29
N PRO A 86 -17.51 -8.55 -2.59
CA PRO A 86 -17.63 -9.40 -3.77
C PRO A 86 -17.29 -8.69 -5.08
N GLU A 87 -17.65 -7.41 -5.22
CA GLU A 87 -17.35 -6.60 -6.40
C GLU A 87 -15.85 -6.30 -6.55
N PHE A 88 -15.01 -6.63 -5.57
CA PHE A 88 -13.55 -6.45 -5.60
C PHE A 88 -12.80 -7.77 -5.45
N GLU A 89 -13.52 -8.88 -5.44
CA GLU A 89 -13.01 -10.21 -5.12
C GLU A 89 -12.23 -10.81 -6.30
N ASN A 90 -11.08 -10.22 -6.61
CA ASN A 90 -10.15 -10.72 -7.62
C ASN A 90 -8.71 -10.77 -7.11
N GLN A 91 -7.91 -11.65 -7.71
CA GLN A 91 -6.52 -11.86 -7.30
C GLN A 91 -5.64 -10.61 -7.40
N PRO A 92 -5.75 -9.75 -8.44
CA PRO A 92 -4.99 -8.51 -8.51
C PRO A 92 -5.24 -7.57 -7.32
N ILE A 93 -6.49 -7.28 -6.97
CA ILE A 93 -6.84 -6.40 -5.85
C ILE A 93 -6.35 -6.99 -4.52
N ARG A 94 -6.60 -8.29 -4.29
CA ARG A 94 -6.09 -9.00 -3.11
C ARG A 94 -4.57 -8.88 -2.97
N SER A 95 -3.85 -9.01 -4.08
CA SER A 95 -2.39 -8.88 -4.11
C SER A 95 -1.93 -7.45 -3.80
N ARG A 96 -2.63 -6.42 -4.30
CA ARG A 96 -2.30 -5.02 -4.00
C ARG A 96 -2.57 -4.66 -2.54
N LEU A 97 -3.66 -5.16 -1.95
CA LEU A 97 -3.94 -4.99 -0.52
C LEU A 97 -2.86 -5.64 0.36
N LEU A 98 -2.39 -6.83 0.01
CA LEU A 98 -1.28 -7.48 0.71
C LEU A 98 0.03 -6.68 0.64
N VAL A 99 0.35 -6.12 -0.53
CA VAL A 99 1.53 -5.26 -0.69
C VAL A 99 1.38 -4.01 0.18
N LEU A 100 0.24 -3.33 0.12
CA LEU A 100 -0.04 -2.16 0.95
C LEU A 100 0.11 -2.48 2.44
N GLU A 101 -0.50 -3.57 2.90
CA GLU A 101 -0.39 -4.03 4.30
C GLU A 101 1.07 -4.26 4.71
N SER A 102 1.83 -4.92 3.85
CA SER A 102 3.25 -5.19 4.07
C SER A 102 4.07 -3.91 4.16
N ARG A 103 3.82 -2.90 3.31
CA ARG A 103 4.52 -1.61 3.36
C ARG A 103 4.22 -0.86 4.65
N VAL A 104 2.95 -0.80 5.06
CA VAL A 104 2.56 -0.11 6.30
C VAL A 104 3.18 -0.78 7.53
N LYS A 105 3.13 -2.11 7.63
CA LYS A 105 3.76 -2.85 8.74
C LYS A 105 5.29 -2.74 8.75
N SER A 106 5.90 -2.66 7.58
CA SER A 106 7.35 -2.44 7.46
C SER A 106 7.72 -1.06 7.98
N TYR A 107 6.91 -0.04 7.67
CA TYR A 107 7.10 1.31 8.20
C TYR A 107 6.84 1.39 9.71
N GLU A 108 5.82 0.73 10.22
CA GLU A 108 5.54 0.60 11.66
C GLU A 108 6.73 0.01 12.42
N SER A 109 7.30 -1.08 11.88
CA SER A 109 8.50 -1.69 12.45
C SER A 109 9.69 -0.74 12.37
N PHE A 110 9.81 0.00 11.26
CA PHE A 110 10.88 0.98 11.03
C PHE A 110 10.83 2.17 12.00
N LEU A 111 9.64 2.64 12.37
CA LEU A 111 9.45 3.75 13.29
C LEU A 111 9.98 3.50 14.72
N GLN A 112 10.19 2.23 15.08
CA GLN A 112 10.69 1.86 16.42
C GLN A 112 12.20 2.08 16.58
N TYR A 113 12.93 2.41 15.51
CA TYR A 113 14.38 2.59 15.53
C TYR A 113 14.77 4.08 15.61
N THR A 114 15.76 4.42 16.44
CA THR A 114 16.15 5.81 16.77
C THR A 114 17.30 6.37 15.92
N THR A 115 17.87 5.59 15.01
CA THR A 115 19.10 5.93 14.26
C THR A 115 18.85 6.21 12.77
N LYS A 116 17.63 6.60 12.41
CA LYS A 116 17.19 6.73 11.00
C LYS A 116 17.36 8.15 10.46
N THR A 117 17.60 8.26 9.16
CA THR A 117 17.71 9.55 8.46
C THR A 117 16.36 9.98 7.88
N ALA A 118 16.20 11.27 7.59
CA ALA A 118 15.00 11.81 6.93
C ALA A 118 14.71 11.08 5.61
N ASP A 119 15.72 10.90 4.76
CA ASP A 119 15.61 10.17 3.48
C ASP A 119 15.06 8.75 3.67
N GLN A 120 15.44 8.06 4.75
CA GLN A 120 14.91 6.71 5.01
C GLN A 120 13.44 6.73 5.44
N TYR A 121 13.01 7.73 6.22
CA TYR A 121 11.58 7.90 6.52
C TYR A 121 10.79 8.18 5.25
N GLU A 122 11.31 9.07 4.41
CA GLU A 122 10.73 9.43 3.11
C GLU A 122 10.58 8.18 2.22
N ASP A 123 11.66 7.41 2.00
CA ASP A 123 11.64 6.19 1.19
C ASP A 123 10.57 5.18 1.65
N TYR A 124 10.50 4.93 2.97
CA TYR A 124 9.56 3.95 3.51
C TYR A 124 8.11 4.42 3.39
N PHE A 125 7.83 5.70 3.64
CA PHE A 125 6.48 6.22 3.54
C PHE A 125 6.04 6.36 2.07
N ASN A 126 6.92 6.83 1.18
CA ASN A 126 6.62 6.94 -0.25
C ASN A 126 6.35 5.56 -0.89
N ALA A 127 6.91 4.48 -0.33
CA ALA A 127 6.53 3.12 -0.71
C ALA A 127 5.10 2.75 -0.33
N ILE A 128 4.55 3.30 0.77
CA ILE A 128 3.13 3.16 1.13
C ILE A 128 2.26 3.93 0.12
N VAL A 129 2.62 5.18 -0.17
CA VAL A 129 1.93 6.03 -1.16
C VAL A 129 1.86 5.34 -2.52
N THR A 130 2.99 4.80 -2.98
CA THR A 130 3.06 4.05 -4.24
C THR A 130 2.19 2.78 -4.21
N ALA A 131 2.15 2.07 -3.08
CA ALA A 131 1.29 0.90 -2.93
C ALA A 131 -0.20 1.27 -2.97
N GLN A 132 -0.58 2.42 -2.38
CA GLN A 132 -1.94 2.96 -2.47
C GLN A 132 -2.29 3.35 -3.92
N ASP A 133 -1.42 4.06 -4.63
CA ASP A 133 -1.63 4.41 -6.04
C ASP A 133 -1.84 3.13 -6.87
N ASN A 134 -1.02 2.10 -6.67
CA ASN A 134 -1.18 0.82 -7.37
C ASN A 134 -2.50 0.10 -7.04
N LEU A 135 -3.01 0.22 -5.81
CA LEU A 135 -4.33 -0.29 -5.44
C LEU A 135 -5.43 0.50 -6.16
N THR A 136 -5.37 1.83 -6.13
CA THR A 136 -6.32 2.71 -6.82
C THR A 136 -6.36 2.44 -8.32
N ALA A 137 -5.19 2.28 -8.96
CA ALA A 137 -5.08 1.91 -10.36
C ALA A 137 -5.80 0.58 -10.66
N GLN A 138 -5.58 -0.43 -9.80
CA GLN A 138 -6.20 -1.74 -9.97
C GLN A 138 -7.71 -1.73 -9.79
N LEU A 139 -8.22 -0.90 -8.86
CA LEU A 139 -9.65 -0.69 -8.66
C LEU A 139 -10.29 -0.02 -9.88
N ASN A 140 -9.64 1.01 -10.44
CA ASN A 140 -10.08 1.66 -11.67
C ASN A 140 -10.09 0.67 -12.86
N GLU A 141 -9.00 -0.07 -13.05
CA GLU A 141 -8.86 -1.04 -14.14
C GLU A 141 -9.95 -2.12 -14.11
N LYS A 142 -10.34 -2.59 -12.93
CA LYS A 142 -11.37 -3.62 -12.80
C LYS A 142 -12.67 -3.20 -13.49
N PHE A 143 -13.14 -1.98 -13.25
CA PHE A 143 -14.40 -1.51 -13.82
C PHE A 143 -14.27 -1.11 -15.29
N GLU A 144 -13.10 -0.64 -15.73
CA GLU A 144 -12.86 -0.43 -17.16
C GLU A 144 -12.90 -1.75 -17.93
N PHE A 145 -12.30 -2.82 -17.38
CA PHE A 145 -12.35 -4.14 -18.00
C PHE A 145 -13.78 -4.68 -18.08
N GLU A 146 -14.56 -4.58 -17.00
CA GLU A 146 -15.96 -5.02 -16.98
C GLU A 146 -16.82 -4.26 -17.99
N ARG A 147 -16.59 -2.96 -18.15
CA ARG A 147 -17.29 -2.15 -19.16
C ARG A 147 -17.00 -2.66 -20.58
N ILE A 148 -15.73 -2.87 -20.90
CA ILE A 148 -15.30 -3.38 -22.22
C ILE A 148 -15.86 -4.79 -22.47
N GLU A 149 -15.86 -5.66 -21.46
CA GLU A 149 -16.42 -7.00 -21.56
C GLU A 149 -17.92 -6.97 -21.86
N GLN A 150 -18.67 -6.11 -21.16
CA GLN A 150 -20.11 -5.95 -21.42
C GLN A 150 -20.39 -5.40 -22.82
N GLU A 151 -19.63 -4.41 -23.28
CA GLU A 151 -19.74 -3.86 -24.64
C GLU A 151 -19.52 -4.95 -25.69
N LEU A 152 -18.44 -5.74 -25.56
CA LEU A 152 -18.15 -6.85 -26.46
C LEU A 152 -19.25 -7.92 -26.46
N ILE A 153 -19.79 -8.26 -25.30
CA ILE A 153 -20.87 -9.25 -25.19
C ILE A 153 -22.13 -8.77 -25.93
N GLU A 154 -22.49 -7.49 -25.82
CA GLU A 154 -23.66 -6.94 -26.51
C GLU A 154 -23.46 -6.83 -28.02
N GLU A 155 -22.25 -6.50 -28.47
CA GLU A 155 -21.87 -6.57 -29.89
C GLU A 155 -22.03 -7.99 -30.43
N LEU A 156 -21.44 -9.00 -29.77
CA LEU A 156 -21.53 -10.40 -30.18
C LEU A 156 -22.97 -10.94 -30.19
N LYS A 157 -23.81 -10.52 -29.25
CA LYS A 157 -25.24 -10.88 -29.23
C LYS A 157 -25.99 -10.29 -30.42
N THR A 158 -25.63 -9.07 -30.83
CA THR A 158 -26.24 -8.40 -31.98
C THR A 158 -25.85 -9.12 -33.27
N ASP A 159 -24.57 -9.41 -33.45
CA ASP A 159 -24.06 -10.16 -34.61
C ASP A 159 -24.72 -11.54 -34.74
N LEU A 160 -24.85 -12.26 -33.62
CA LEU A 160 -25.52 -13.57 -33.59
C LEU A 160 -27.01 -13.48 -33.96
N ARG A 161 -27.70 -12.41 -33.55
CA ARG A 161 -29.11 -12.21 -33.92
C ARG A 161 -29.23 -11.92 -35.42
N ASP A 162 -28.37 -11.08 -35.96
CA ASP A 162 -28.38 -10.72 -37.37
C ASP A 162 -28.07 -11.92 -38.27
N LEU A 163 -27.12 -12.77 -37.87
CA LEU A 163 -26.82 -14.04 -38.55
C LEU A 163 -28.02 -15.01 -38.55
N ASN A 164 -28.76 -15.09 -37.43
CA ASN A 164 -29.95 -15.94 -37.33
C ASN A 164 -31.18 -15.34 -38.05
N ALA A 165 -31.15 -14.06 -38.42
CA ALA A 165 -32.20 -13.40 -39.16
C ALA A 165 -32.04 -13.51 -40.69
N VAL A 166 -30.92 -14.05 -41.19
CA VAL A 166 -30.71 -14.31 -42.63
C VAL A 166 -31.46 -15.60 -43.05
N PRO A 167 -32.45 -15.54 -43.96
CA PRO A 167 -33.18 -16.72 -44.42
C PRO A 167 -32.24 -17.69 -45.16
N SER A 168 -32.39 -19.00 -44.93
CA SER A 168 -31.58 -20.04 -45.58
C SER A 168 -31.65 -20.04 -47.12
N ASP A 169 -32.64 -19.37 -47.69
CA ASP A 169 -32.89 -19.32 -49.14
C ASP A 169 -32.03 -18.28 -49.88
N SER A 170 -31.34 -17.37 -49.18
CA SER A 170 -30.48 -16.34 -49.81
C SER A 170 -29.02 -16.76 -50.03
N LEU A 171 -28.67 -18.02 -49.74
CA LEU A 171 -27.31 -18.58 -49.90
C LEU A 171 -27.14 -19.49 -51.14
N ARG A 172 -28.01 -19.36 -52.15
CA ARG A 172 -27.88 -20.08 -53.43
C ARG A 172 -27.27 -19.22 -54.53
#